data_AF-A0A1I8BFZ1-F1
#
_entry.id   AF-A0A1I8BFZ1-F1
#
_cell.length_a   1.000
_cell.length_b   1.000
_cell.length_c   1.000
_cell.angle_alpha   90.00
_cell.angle_beta   90.00
_cell.angle_gamma   90.00
#
_symmetry.space_group_name_H-M   'P 1'
#
loop_
_entity.id
_entity.type
_entity.pdbx_description
1 polymer ?
#
loop_
_entity_poly.entity_id
_entity_poly.type
_entity_poly.pdbx_seq_one_letter_code
_entity_poly.pdbx_strand_id
1 'polypeptide(L)'
;MIASLEKKNRELTVGLEKLNKLNNKQVSFVHLENKWEEIESSSERNRYIEIIDDENIKYIKGKVDEDVSAENSFNEPEEYSISLYYFEVKSKIEGENNLMVIGLKNCNNNYIRYNAAEVKIKNGFQHYRLSTFSWNNNDTFGCGLVYPPTKTNGLPYVFFTQNGKQIGKATLSKDNCDIYQPYVVLKNCSVEANFGNNLEDKPFCYDISKHFLINEFY
;
A
#
# COMPACT_ATOMS: atom_id res chain seq x y z
N MET A 1 20.17 -48.88 -6.15
CA MET A 1 20.18 -47.69 -5.28
C MET A 1 20.58 -46.42 -6.04
N ILE A 2 21.63 -46.46 -6.86
CA ILE A 2 22.14 -45.31 -7.67
C ILE A 2 21.07 -44.69 -8.59
N ALA A 3 20.35 -45.50 -9.38
CA ALA A 3 19.30 -45.00 -10.28
C ALA A 3 18.13 -44.26 -9.58
N SER A 4 17.87 -44.55 -8.30
CA SER A 4 16.84 -43.86 -7.52
C SER A 4 17.31 -42.48 -7.05
N LEU A 5 18.62 -42.30 -6.82
CA LEU A 5 19.20 -41.03 -6.41
C LEU A 5 19.27 -40.05 -7.59
N GLU A 6 19.66 -40.53 -8.77
CA GLU A 6 19.71 -39.74 -10.01
C GLU A 6 18.34 -39.21 -10.42
N LYS A 7 17.29 -40.04 -10.26
CA LYS A 7 15.90 -39.62 -10.50
C LYS A 7 15.49 -38.49 -9.55
N LYS A 8 15.76 -38.62 -8.24
CA LYS A 8 15.47 -37.57 -7.25
C LYS A 8 16.22 -36.28 -7.53
N ASN A 9 17.49 -36.37 -7.92
CA ASN A 9 18.29 -35.19 -8.27
C ASN A 9 17.71 -34.47 -9.50
N ARG A 10 17.28 -35.21 -10.53
CA ARG A 10 16.64 -34.61 -11.71
C ARG A 10 15.32 -33.93 -11.37
N GLU A 11 14.49 -34.55 -10.52
CA GLU A 11 13.24 -33.95 -10.04
C GLU A 11 13.49 -32.67 -9.23
N LEU A 12 14.51 -32.67 -8.36
CA LEU A 12 14.93 -31.48 -7.61
C LEU A 12 15.45 -30.36 -8.53
N THR A 13 16.29 -30.68 -9.52
CA THR A 13 16.77 -29.70 -10.50
C THR A 13 15.62 -29.09 -11.31
N VAL A 14 14.67 -29.90 -11.78
CA VAL A 14 13.47 -29.39 -12.48
C VAL A 14 12.62 -28.52 -11.55
N GLY A 15 12.50 -28.87 -10.27
CA GLY A 15 11.84 -28.04 -9.25
C GLY A 15 12.52 -26.69 -9.05
N LEU A 16 13.85 -26.70 -8.91
CA LEU A 16 14.69 -25.50 -8.79
C LEU A 16 14.63 -24.61 -10.03
N GLU A 17 14.65 -25.19 -11.24
CA GLU A 17 14.54 -24.44 -12.50
C GLU A 17 13.16 -23.80 -12.66
N LYS A 18 12.08 -24.49 -12.26
CA LYS A 18 10.73 -23.92 -12.23
C LYS A 18 10.62 -22.77 -11.23
N LEU A 19 11.23 -22.92 -10.05
CA LEU A 19 11.29 -21.86 -9.04
C LEU A 19 12.12 -20.66 -9.54
N ASN A 20 13.26 -20.88 -10.19
CA ASN A 20 14.05 -19.80 -10.79
C ASN A 20 13.32 -19.08 -11.93
N LYS A 21 12.51 -19.79 -12.73
CA LYS A 21 11.67 -19.16 -13.77
C LYS A 21 10.51 -18.33 -13.18
N LEU A 22 10.01 -18.70 -12.00
CA LEU A 22 8.98 -17.93 -11.28
C LEU A 22 9.59 -16.74 -10.52
N ASN A 23 10.79 -16.91 -9.96
CA ASN A 23 11.49 -15.89 -9.16
C ASN A 23 12.11 -14.74 -9.98
N ASN A 24 12.12 -14.83 -11.31
CA ASN A 24 12.76 -13.83 -12.18
C ASN A 24 11.78 -12.87 -12.86
N LYS A 25 10.49 -12.86 -12.50
CA LYS A 25 9.61 -11.78 -12.93
C LYS A 25 9.90 -10.54 -12.10
N GLN A 26 10.85 -9.74 -12.57
CA GLN A 26 11.14 -8.43 -12.02
C GLN A 26 9.85 -7.60 -12.03
N VAL A 27 9.52 -7.05 -10.87
CA VAL A 27 8.39 -6.14 -10.72
C VAL A 27 8.82 -4.79 -11.26
N SER A 28 8.05 -4.24 -12.19
CA SER A 28 8.21 -2.89 -12.69
C SER A 28 7.62 -1.93 -11.66
N PHE A 29 8.48 -1.19 -10.95
CA PHE A 29 8.00 -0.08 -10.14
C PHE A 29 7.51 1.03 -11.06
N VAL A 30 6.26 1.43 -10.88
CA VAL A 30 5.67 2.54 -11.62
C VAL A 30 5.75 3.77 -10.74
N HIS A 31 6.63 4.68 -11.11
CA HIS A 31 6.74 5.96 -10.46
C HIS A 31 5.57 6.86 -10.90
N LEU A 32 4.86 7.43 -9.92
CA LEU A 32 3.78 8.38 -10.12
C LEU A 32 4.04 9.58 -9.22
N GLU A 33 4.43 10.71 -9.81
CA GLU A 33 4.52 11.97 -9.08
C GLU A 33 3.14 12.34 -8.53
N ASN A 34 3.08 12.70 -7.25
CA ASN A 34 1.81 12.97 -6.59
C ASN A 34 1.94 14.00 -5.47
N LYS A 35 0.81 14.61 -5.09
CA LYS A 35 0.65 15.54 -3.98
C LYS A 35 -0.74 15.42 -3.38
N TRP A 36 -0.94 15.94 -2.17
CA TRP A 36 -2.28 15.99 -1.57
C TRP A 36 -3.18 17.01 -2.25
N GLU A 37 -4.44 16.63 -2.49
CA GLU A 37 -5.47 17.52 -3.02
C GLU A 37 -6.46 17.89 -1.90
N GLU A 38 -6.78 19.19 -1.79
CA GLU A 38 -7.80 19.66 -0.84
C GLU A 38 -9.16 19.10 -1.27
N ILE A 39 -9.81 18.30 -0.42
CA ILE A 39 -11.22 17.97 -0.66
C ILE A 39 -12.00 19.26 -0.48
N GLU A 40 -12.82 19.64 -1.47
CA GLU A 40 -13.76 20.75 -1.35
C GLU A 40 -14.71 20.49 -0.15
N SER A 41 -14.30 20.92 1.05
CA SER A 41 -15.13 20.84 2.23
C SER A 41 -16.32 21.79 1.99
N SER A 42 -17.54 21.25 2.00
CA SER A 42 -18.75 22.01 1.71
C SER A 42 -18.88 23.22 2.64
N SER A 43 -18.48 24.39 2.13
CA SER A 43 -18.81 25.80 2.45
C SER A 43 -19.05 26.29 3.89
N GLU A 44 -18.93 25.50 4.95
CA GLU A 44 -19.17 25.96 6.33
C GLU A 44 -18.03 25.62 7.31
N ARG A 45 -16.91 26.33 7.09
CA ARG A 45 -16.08 27.01 8.11
C ARG A 45 -15.40 26.25 9.25
N ASN A 46 -15.25 24.93 9.21
CA ASN A 46 -14.33 24.25 10.12
C ASN A 46 -13.38 23.34 9.33
N ARG A 47 -12.30 23.89 8.78
CA ARG A 47 -11.23 23.08 8.15
C ARG A 47 -10.59 22.22 9.23
N TYR A 48 -10.75 20.90 9.12
CA TYR A 48 -10.26 19.96 10.12
C TYR A 48 -8.85 19.46 9.81
N ILE A 49 -8.42 19.59 8.54
CA ILE A 49 -7.08 19.27 8.06
C ILE A 49 -6.46 20.48 7.35
N GLU A 50 -5.18 20.70 7.58
CA GLU A 50 -4.33 21.69 6.91
C GLU A 50 -3.35 20.98 6.00
N ILE A 51 -3.40 21.28 4.70
CA ILE A 51 -2.33 20.94 3.76
C ILE A 51 -1.26 22.02 3.95
N ILE A 52 -0.10 21.63 4.49
CA ILE A 52 1.03 22.53 4.73
C ILE A 52 1.79 22.74 3.41
N ASP A 53 1.99 21.65 2.66
CA ASP A 53 2.58 21.62 1.33
C ASP A 53 2.14 20.34 0.59
N ASP A 54 2.73 20.08 -0.57
CA ASP A 54 2.41 18.95 -1.45
C ASP A 54 2.52 17.57 -0.77
N GLU A 55 3.36 17.42 0.27
CA GLU A 55 3.61 16.16 0.96
C GLU A 55 3.13 16.16 2.41
N ASN A 56 2.98 17.32 3.03
CA ASN A 56 2.71 17.45 4.46
C ASN A 56 1.27 17.86 4.74
N ILE A 57 0.59 17.06 5.55
CA ILE A 57 -0.74 17.39 6.06
C ILE A 57 -0.80 17.28 7.58
N LYS A 58 -1.61 18.12 8.18
CA LYS A 58 -1.76 18.20 9.62
C LYS A 58 -3.22 18.30 10.02
N TYR A 59 -3.61 17.48 10.99
CA TYR A 59 -4.90 17.65 11.65
C TYR A 59 -4.89 18.90 12.53
N ILE A 60 -5.87 19.79 12.35
CA ILE A 60 -6.02 20.98 13.18
C ILE A 60 -6.90 20.66 14.40
N LYS A 61 -8.20 20.45 14.21
CA LYS A 61 -9.18 20.24 15.30
C LYS A 61 -10.60 20.01 14.79
N GLY A 62 -11.24 18.87 15.09
CA GLY A 62 -12.61 18.56 14.65
C GLY A 62 -13.29 17.42 15.39
N LYS A 63 -14.60 17.24 15.18
CA LYS A 63 -15.36 16.07 15.68
C LYS A 63 -15.46 14.94 14.67
N VAL A 64 -15.34 15.27 13.39
CA VAL A 64 -15.53 14.35 12.26
C VAL A 64 -14.17 13.95 11.72
N ASP A 65 -14.05 12.68 11.33
CA ASP A 65 -12.87 12.17 10.65
C ASP A 65 -12.97 12.57 9.16
N GLU A 66 -12.01 13.34 8.65
CA GLU A 66 -11.94 13.71 7.23
C GLU A 66 -10.91 12.86 6.50
N ASP A 67 -11.26 12.41 5.30
CA ASP A 67 -10.30 11.83 4.36
C ASP A 67 -9.58 12.93 3.57
N VAL A 68 -8.32 12.68 3.21
CA VAL A 68 -7.54 13.46 2.24
C VAL A 68 -7.05 12.48 1.19
N SER A 69 -7.25 12.81 -0.08
CA SER A 69 -6.82 11.99 -1.20
C SER A 69 -5.69 12.68 -1.95
N ALA A 70 -4.84 11.88 -2.60
CA ALA A 70 -3.82 12.42 -3.48
C ALA A 70 -4.43 12.86 -4.82
N GLU A 71 -3.87 13.89 -5.45
CA GLU A 71 -4.36 14.48 -6.72
C GLU A 71 -4.44 13.43 -7.83
N ASN A 72 -3.37 12.63 -7.98
CA ASN A 72 -3.30 11.63 -9.03
C ASN A 72 -3.80 10.27 -8.54
N SER A 73 -4.56 9.60 -9.39
CA SER A 73 -4.92 8.19 -9.25
C SER A 73 -3.97 7.32 -10.07
N PHE A 74 -3.79 6.09 -9.60
CA PHE A 74 -2.99 5.08 -10.27
C PHE A 74 -3.89 4.19 -11.13
N ASN A 75 -3.66 4.25 -12.44
CA ASN A 75 -4.36 3.44 -13.43
C ASN A 75 -3.63 2.11 -13.66
N GLU A 76 -4.39 1.06 -13.97
CA GLU A 76 -3.84 -0.20 -14.45
C GLU A 76 -3.01 0.08 -15.71
N PRO A 77 -1.72 -0.32 -15.73
CA PRO A 77 -0.89 -0.13 -16.90
C PRO A 77 -1.27 -1.10 -18.01
N GLU A 78 -1.19 -0.65 -19.27
CA GLU A 78 -1.45 -1.48 -20.45
C GLU A 78 -0.39 -2.60 -20.68
N GLU A 79 0.68 -2.61 -19.88
CA GLU A 79 1.83 -3.48 -20.07
C GLU A 79 1.62 -4.93 -19.61
N TYR A 80 2.31 -5.86 -20.26
CA TYR A 80 2.37 -7.27 -19.88
C TYR A 80 3.25 -7.57 -18.66
N SER A 81 3.74 -6.55 -17.96
CA SER A 81 4.63 -6.68 -16.81
C SER A 81 3.85 -6.59 -15.50
N ILE A 82 4.50 -6.92 -14.40
CA ILE A 82 3.91 -6.77 -13.07
C ILE A 82 4.21 -5.36 -12.62
N SER A 83 3.17 -4.61 -12.29
CA SER A 83 3.32 -3.21 -11.93
C SER A 83 3.07 -2.99 -10.45
N LEU A 84 3.99 -2.28 -9.80
CA LEU A 84 3.92 -1.91 -8.39
C LEU A 84 3.83 -0.40 -8.27
N TYR A 85 2.78 0.06 -7.60
CA TYR A 85 2.69 1.40 -7.04
C TYR A 85 2.85 1.34 -5.52
N TYR A 86 3.55 2.32 -4.94
CA TYR A 86 3.82 2.34 -3.51
C TYR A 86 4.00 3.78 -3.00
N PHE A 87 3.43 4.08 -1.85
CA PHE A 87 3.65 5.34 -1.13
C PHE A 87 3.79 5.09 0.38
N GLU A 88 4.42 6.02 1.08
CA GLU A 88 4.59 5.99 2.53
C GLU A 88 4.04 7.27 3.18
N VAL A 89 3.63 7.15 4.44
CA VAL A 89 3.33 8.28 5.31
C VAL A 89 4.03 8.08 6.65
N LYS A 90 4.78 9.08 7.09
CA LYS A 90 5.42 9.12 8.39
C LYS A 90 4.51 9.85 9.37
N SER A 91 4.04 9.13 10.38
CA SER A 91 3.04 9.65 11.32
C SER A 91 3.66 10.36 12.51
N LYS A 92 3.03 11.44 12.97
CA LYS A 92 3.37 12.13 14.21
C LYS A 92 2.13 12.25 15.09
N ILE A 93 2.19 11.67 16.28
CA ILE A 93 1.09 11.68 17.26
C ILE A 93 1.12 13.02 18.00
N GLU A 94 0.00 13.73 18.00
CA GLU A 94 -0.12 15.08 18.57
C GLU A 94 -1.09 15.17 19.76
N GLY A 95 -1.78 14.08 20.10
CA GLY A 95 -2.68 14.01 21.25
C GLY A 95 -3.23 12.61 21.51
N GLU A 96 -4.10 12.50 22.51
CA GLU A 96 -4.83 11.26 22.84
C GLU A 96 -5.93 10.95 21.82
N ASN A 97 -6.42 9.71 21.79
CA ASN A 97 -7.47 9.26 20.87
C ASN A 97 -7.13 9.52 19.40
N ASN A 98 -5.86 9.34 19.05
CA ASN A 98 -5.34 9.49 17.70
C ASN A 98 -5.89 8.41 16.76
N LEU A 99 -6.14 8.82 15.51
CA LEU A 99 -6.54 7.93 14.41
C LEU A 99 -5.67 8.23 13.22
N MET A 100 -5.07 7.18 12.66
CA MET A 100 -4.51 7.23 11.33
C MET A 100 -5.04 6.03 10.53
N VAL A 101 -5.60 6.34 9.37
CA VAL A 101 -5.95 5.37 8.34
C VAL A 101 -5.15 5.69 7.09
N ILE A 102 -4.58 4.68 6.47
CA ILE A 102 -3.90 4.76 5.16
C ILE A 102 -4.49 3.70 4.24
N GLY A 103 -4.64 4.01 2.96
CA GLY A 103 -5.05 3.01 1.99
C GLY A 103 -5.29 3.55 0.60
N LEU A 104 -6.11 2.81 -0.12
CA LEU A 104 -6.53 3.12 -1.48
C LEU A 104 -8.05 3.16 -1.56
N LYS A 105 -8.54 4.13 -2.33
CA LYS A 105 -9.93 4.28 -2.73
C LYS A 105 -10.04 3.92 -4.20
N ASN A 106 -11.00 3.07 -4.58
CA ASN A 106 -11.20 2.69 -5.98
C ASN A 106 -12.33 3.50 -6.64
N CYS A 107 -12.48 3.35 -7.97
CA CYS A 107 -13.52 3.98 -8.77
C CYS A 107 -14.97 3.70 -8.33
N ASN A 108 -15.19 2.61 -7.59
CA ASN A 108 -16.50 2.22 -7.04
C ASN A 108 -16.75 2.78 -5.63
N ASN A 109 -15.90 3.70 -5.17
CA ASN A 109 -15.95 4.26 -3.81
C ASN A 109 -15.75 3.20 -2.72
N ASN A 110 -15.10 2.07 -3.05
CA ASN A 110 -14.67 1.06 -2.09
C ASN A 110 -13.25 1.35 -1.61
N TYR A 111 -12.99 0.97 -0.36
CA TYR A 111 -11.75 1.28 0.33
C TYR A 111 -11.02 0.00 0.75
N ILE A 112 -9.73 -0.06 0.45
CA ILE A 112 -8.80 -1.05 1.01
C ILE A 112 -7.84 -0.29 1.91
N ARG A 113 -7.94 -0.51 3.22
CA ARG A 113 -7.36 0.40 4.20
C ARG A 113 -6.82 -0.28 5.44
N TYR A 114 -5.77 0.29 5.98
CA TYR A 114 -5.19 -0.06 7.26
C TYR A 114 -5.51 1.03 8.29
N ASN A 115 -6.10 0.64 9.42
CA ASN A 115 -6.35 1.51 10.56
C ASN A 115 -5.36 1.15 11.68
N ALA A 116 -4.43 2.07 11.98
CA ALA A 116 -3.38 1.83 12.97
C ALA A 116 -3.90 1.84 14.41
N ALA A 117 -4.92 2.64 14.72
CA ALA A 117 -5.52 2.68 16.06
C ALA A 117 -6.24 1.37 16.39
N GLU A 118 -6.99 0.83 15.43
CA GLU A 118 -7.70 -0.44 15.59
C GLU A 118 -6.82 -1.67 15.32
N VAL A 119 -5.66 -1.48 14.70
CA VAL A 119 -4.74 -2.56 14.28
C VAL A 119 -5.44 -3.51 13.31
N LYS A 120 -6.15 -2.96 12.32
CA LYS A 120 -6.99 -3.72 11.38
C LYS A 120 -6.82 -3.30 9.93
N ILE A 121 -6.76 -4.29 9.05
CA ILE A 121 -6.93 -4.12 7.61
C ILE A 121 -8.40 -4.35 7.27
N LYS A 122 -9.02 -3.47 6.49
CA LYS A 122 -10.42 -3.54 6.03
C LYS A 122 -10.45 -3.52 4.49
N ASN A 123 -11.23 -4.41 3.89
CA ASN A 123 -11.54 -4.45 2.45
C ASN A 123 -13.02 -4.81 2.27
N GLY A 124 -13.83 -3.79 1.98
CA GLY A 124 -15.28 -3.89 2.04
C GLY A 124 -15.75 -4.42 3.40
N PHE A 125 -16.53 -5.50 3.39
CA PHE A 125 -17.03 -6.15 4.61
C PHE A 125 -16.01 -7.05 5.33
N GLN A 126 -14.88 -7.36 4.71
CA GLN A 126 -13.83 -8.18 5.32
C GLN A 126 -12.89 -7.33 6.16
N HIS A 127 -12.50 -7.85 7.31
CA HIS A 127 -11.48 -7.23 8.14
C HIS A 127 -10.60 -8.28 8.82
N TYR A 128 -9.33 -7.93 8.98
CA TYR A 128 -8.33 -8.78 9.62
C TYR A 128 -7.60 -7.96 10.68
N ARG A 129 -7.52 -8.49 11.90
CA ARG A 129 -6.76 -7.87 12.99
C ARG A 129 -5.33 -8.40 12.98
N LEU A 130 -4.35 -7.53 13.13
CA LEU A 130 -2.95 -7.93 13.28
C LEU A 130 -2.68 -8.30 14.75
N SER A 131 -1.90 -9.37 14.96
CA SER A 131 -1.69 -9.94 16.31
C SER A 131 -0.59 -9.23 17.13
N THR A 132 0.36 -8.55 16.48
CA THR A 132 1.62 -8.11 17.10
C THR A 132 2.05 -6.73 16.62
N PHE A 133 1.15 -5.75 16.72
CA PHE A 133 1.41 -4.42 16.20
C PHE A 133 1.22 -3.33 17.27
N SER A 134 2.11 -2.36 17.26
CA SER A 134 2.07 -1.14 18.06
C SER A 134 2.25 0.06 17.13
N TRP A 135 1.42 1.09 17.29
CA TRP A 135 1.60 2.38 16.63
C TRP A 135 2.35 3.33 17.57
N ASN A 136 3.54 3.75 17.16
CA ASN A 136 4.39 4.69 17.88
C ASN A 136 4.52 6.00 17.11
N ASN A 137 4.93 7.04 17.82
CA ASN A 137 5.25 8.32 17.21
C ASN A 137 6.43 8.19 16.24
N ASN A 138 6.33 8.83 15.07
CA ASN A 138 7.28 8.75 13.95
C ASN A 138 7.36 7.40 13.24
N ASP A 139 6.41 6.49 13.46
CA ASP A 139 6.28 5.29 12.62
C ASP A 139 5.95 5.67 11.18
N THR A 140 6.58 4.98 10.24
CA THR A 140 6.31 5.08 8.80
C THR A 140 5.40 3.95 8.36
N PHE A 141 4.31 4.29 7.69
CA PHE A 141 3.33 3.35 7.15
C PHE A 141 3.35 3.41 5.64
N GLY A 142 3.43 2.25 4.98
CA GLY A 142 3.34 2.18 3.53
C GLY A 142 2.11 1.44 3.05
N CYS A 143 1.69 1.78 1.83
CA CYS A 143 0.63 1.10 1.11
C CYS A 143 1.10 0.83 -0.32
N GLY A 144 1.08 -0.43 -0.72
CA GLY A 144 1.47 -0.87 -2.05
C GLY A 144 0.33 -1.54 -2.78
N LEU A 145 0.23 -1.26 -4.08
CA LEU A 145 -0.70 -1.87 -5.02
C LEU A 145 0.10 -2.62 -6.07
N VAL A 146 -0.29 -3.87 -6.32
CA VAL A 146 0.33 -4.69 -7.36
C VAL A 146 -0.73 -5.09 -8.37
N TYR A 147 -0.50 -4.77 -9.64
CA TYR A 147 -1.22 -5.35 -10.76
C TYR A 147 -0.47 -6.59 -11.27
N PRO A 148 -1.13 -7.76 -11.31
CA PRO A 148 -0.56 -8.92 -11.98
C PRO A 148 -0.52 -8.68 -13.50
N PRO A 149 0.23 -9.50 -14.26
CA PRO A 149 0.28 -9.36 -15.71
C PRO A 149 -1.11 -9.53 -16.34
N THR A 150 -1.47 -8.66 -17.28
CA THR A 150 -2.81 -8.62 -17.92
C THR A 150 -3.28 -9.95 -18.54
N LYS A 151 -2.36 -10.86 -18.88
CA LYS A 151 -2.68 -12.18 -19.47
C LYS A 151 -3.08 -13.23 -18.43
N THR A 152 -2.74 -13.00 -17.17
CA THR A 152 -3.20 -13.83 -16.06
C THR A 152 -4.43 -13.12 -15.52
N ASN A 153 -5.59 -13.77 -15.50
CA ASN A 153 -6.84 -13.23 -14.92
C ASN A 153 -6.73 -13.03 -13.38
N GLY A 154 -5.56 -12.65 -12.89
CA GLY A 154 -5.29 -12.33 -11.50
C GLY A 154 -5.87 -10.98 -11.17
N LEU A 155 -6.34 -10.84 -9.94
CA LEU A 155 -6.84 -9.57 -9.43
C LEU A 155 -5.68 -8.77 -8.83
N PRO A 156 -5.73 -7.42 -8.88
CA PRO A 156 -4.77 -6.61 -8.18
C PRO A 156 -4.83 -6.88 -6.68
N TYR A 157 -3.71 -6.74 -5.99
CA TYR A 157 -3.66 -6.88 -4.54
C TYR A 157 -3.00 -5.68 -3.87
N VAL A 158 -3.42 -5.41 -2.65
CA VAL A 158 -2.89 -4.36 -1.80
C VAL A 158 -2.14 -4.99 -0.63
N PHE A 159 -0.98 -4.45 -0.31
CA PHE A 159 -0.23 -4.79 0.90
C PHE A 159 0.09 -3.52 1.69
N PHE A 160 0.35 -3.71 2.98
CA PHE A 160 0.70 -2.63 3.88
C PHE A 160 2.07 -2.90 4.50
N THR A 161 2.77 -1.83 4.87
CA THR A 161 4.05 -1.92 5.55
C THR A 161 4.05 -1.00 6.77
N GLN A 162 4.90 -1.33 7.74
CA GLN A 162 5.27 -0.45 8.84
C GLN A 162 6.78 -0.51 9.02
N ASN A 163 7.45 0.64 9.08
CA ASN A 163 8.89 0.77 9.30
C ASN A 163 9.70 -0.17 8.40
N GLY A 164 9.35 -0.18 7.11
CA GLY A 164 10.04 -0.96 6.07
C GLY A 164 9.77 -2.46 6.09
N LYS A 165 8.77 -2.94 6.85
CA LYS A 165 8.37 -4.36 6.90
C LYS A 165 6.91 -4.52 6.52
N GLN A 166 6.62 -5.50 5.67
CA GLN A 166 5.24 -5.85 5.34
C GLN A 166 4.48 -6.32 6.59
N ILE A 167 3.25 -5.84 6.76
CA ILE A 167 2.36 -6.20 7.86
C ILE A 167 1.12 -6.90 7.33
N GLY A 168 0.69 -7.95 8.04
CA GLY A 168 -0.49 -8.73 7.66
C GLY A 168 -0.32 -9.50 6.33
N LYS A 169 -1.45 -9.93 5.78
CA LYS A 169 -1.52 -10.57 4.47
C LYS A 169 -1.92 -9.54 3.42
N ALA A 170 -1.42 -9.73 2.20
CA ALA A 170 -1.92 -8.99 1.05
C ALA A 170 -3.42 -9.25 0.88
N THR A 171 -4.14 -8.24 0.43
CA THR A 171 -5.59 -8.25 0.29
C THR A 171 -5.94 -8.07 -1.18
N LEU A 172 -6.60 -9.08 -1.76
CA LEU A 172 -7.11 -9.00 -3.12
C LEU A 172 -8.14 -7.88 -3.25
N SER A 173 -8.03 -7.09 -4.31
CA SER A 173 -9.13 -6.23 -4.70
C SER A 173 -10.25 -7.10 -5.25
N LYS A 174 -11.44 -6.99 -4.65
CA LYS A 174 -12.61 -7.77 -5.07
C LYS A 174 -13.28 -7.20 -6.31
N ASP A 175 -13.06 -5.92 -6.53
CA ASP A 175 -13.60 -5.23 -7.68
C ASP A 175 -12.49 -5.16 -8.72
N ASN A 176 -12.79 -5.64 -9.93
CA ASN A 176 -11.96 -5.41 -11.09
C ASN A 176 -12.07 -3.93 -11.48
N CYS A 177 -11.44 -3.08 -10.68
CA CYS A 177 -11.32 -1.65 -10.93
C CYS A 177 -9.87 -1.36 -11.30
N ASP A 178 -9.73 -0.54 -12.32
CA ASP A 178 -8.45 -0.24 -12.94
C ASP A 178 -7.84 1.04 -12.34
N ILE A 179 -8.54 1.68 -11.38
CA ILE A 179 -8.18 2.99 -10.85
C ILE A 179 -8.20 2.97 -9.33
N TYR A 180 -7.06 3.30 -8.71
CA TYR A 180 -6.93 3.46 -7.26
C TYR A 180 -6.29 4.80 -6.91
N GLN A 181 -6.87 5.48 -5.94
CA GLN A 181 -6.39 6.76 -5.44
C GLN A 181 -5.84 6.58 -4.01
N PRO A 182 -4.60 7.02 -3.73
CA PRO A 182 -4.06 7.09 -2.38
C PRO A 182 -4.92 7.99 -1.50
N TYR A 183 -5.14 7.56 -0.27
CA TYR A 183 -5.84 8.40 0.70
C TYR A 183 -5.40 8.11 2.14
N VAL A 184 -5.63 9.09 3.00
CA VAL A 184 -5.40 9.02 4.45
C VAL A 184 -6.55 9.65 5.23
N VAL A 185 -6.74 9.21 6.47
CA VAL A 185 -7.68 9.83 7.43
C VAL A 185 -6.92 10.09 8.72
N LEU A 186 -7.03 11.29 9.25
CA LEU A 186 -6.27 11.72 10.42
C LEU A 186 -7.19 12.25 11.53
N LYS A 187 -6.78 11.97 12.77
CA LYS A 187 -7.29 12.60 13.98
C LYS A 187 -6.17 12.71 15.01
N ASN A 188 -5.97 13.91 15.56
CA ASN A 188 -4.93 14.19 16.57
C ASN A 188 -3.52 13.68 16.16
N CYS A 189 -3.22 13.74 14.86
CA CYS A 189 -1.92 13.41 14.29
C CYS A 189 -1.67 14.20 13.00
N SER A 190 -0.39 14.32 12.64
CA SER A 190 0.06 14.83 11.35
C SER A 190 0.81 13.75 10.59
N VAL A 191 0.89 13.87 9.27
CA VAL A 191 1.71 12.97 8.46
C VAL A 191 2.52 13.73 7.43
N GLU A 192 3.72 13.21 7.19
CA GLU A 192 4.58 13.57 6.06
C GLU A 192 4.49 12.42 5.05
N ALA A 193 4.02 12.70 3.84
CA ALA A 193 3.92 11.72 2.77
C ALA A 193 5.24 11.58 2.01
N ASN A 194 5.44 10.40 1.42
CA ASN A 194 6.43 10.14 0.40
C ASN A 194 5.73 9.37 -0.73
N PHE A 195 5.42 10.06 -1.82
CA PHE A 195 4.88 9.44 -3.04
C PHE A 195 5.97 8.89 -3.97
N GLY A 196 7.24 9.02 -3.57
CA GLY A 196 8.39 8.62 -4.36
C GLY A 196 8.92 9.72 -5.29
N ASN A 197 8.48 10.97 -5.13
CA ASN A 197 8.86 12.12 -5.96
C ASN A 197 10.39 12.35 -5.99
N ASN A 198 11.09 12.05 -4.90
CA ASN A 198 12.55 12.15 -4.80
C ASN A 198 13.13 10.98 -3.98
N LEU A 199 13.37 9.84 -4.64
CA LEU A 199 13.90 8.65 -3.98
C LEU A 199 15.40 8.73 -3.64
N GLU A 200 16.14 9.67 -4.21
CA GLU A 200 17.56 9.87 -3.90
C GLU A 200 17.73 10.50 -2.51
N ASP A 201 17.00 11.59 -2.24
CA ASP A 201 17.07 12.29 -0.95
C ASP A 201 16.10 11.72 0.09
N LYS A 202 14.96 11.19 -0.36
CA LYS A 202 13.88 10.67 0.49
C LYS A 202 13.51 9.23 0.07
N PRO A 203 14.41 8.26 0.26
CA PRO A 203 14.12 6.87 -0.07
C PRO A 203 12.97 6.32 0.76
N PHE A 204 12.25 5.35 0.21
CA PHE A 204 11.28 4.57 0.98
C PHE A 204 11.98 3.79 2.10
N CYS A 205 11.29 3.65 3.23
CA CYS A 205 11.72 2.76 4.31
C CYS A 205 11.61 1.29 3.88
N TYR A 206 10.59 0.95 3.10
CA TYR A 206 10.43 -0.36 2.49
C TYR A 206 11.28 -0.52 1.24
N ASP A 207 12.05 -1.60 1.17
CA ASP A 207 12.83 -1.95 0.00
C ASP A 207 11.94 -2.62 -1.07
N ILE A 208 11.34 -1.78 -1.92
CA ILE A 208 10.46 -2.21 -3.03
C ILE A 208 11.16 -3.14 -4.01
N SER A 209 12.50 -3.07 -4.14
CA SER A 209 13.27 -3.95 -5.04
C SER A 209 13.28 -5.41 -4.54
N LYS A 210 13.02 -5.61 -3.25
CA LYS A 210 12.88 -6.92 -2.61
C LYS A 210 11.42 -7.37 -2.48
N HIS A 211 10.48 -6.68 -3.13
CA HIS A 211 9.09 -7.15 -3.12
C HIS A 211 8.98 -8.46 -3.90
N PHE A 212 8.60 -9.53 -3.21
CA PHE A 212 8.36 -10.83 -3.82
C PHE A 212 6.87 -11.01 -4.05
N LEU A 213 6.53 -11.51 -5.23
CA LEU A 213 5.17 -11.89 -5.56
C LEU A 213 4.73 -13.06 -4.70
N ILE A 214 3.54 -12.94 -4.14
CA ILE A 214 2.97 -14.00 -3.33
C ILE A 214 2.50 -15.12 -4.28
N ASN A 215 3.08 -16.32 -4.12
CA ASN A 215 2.72 -17.50 -4.91
C ASN A 215 1.23 -17.87 -4.84
N GLU A 216 0.50 -17.41 -3.82
CA GLU A 216 -0.94 -17.64 -3.66
C GLU A 216 -1.78 -16.98 -4.77
N PHE A 217 -1.18 -16.15 -5.64
CA PHE A 217 -1.85 -15.44 -6.73
C PHE A 217 -1.46 -15.90 -8.15
N TYR A 218 -0.71 -16.99 -8.30
CA TYR A 218 -0.30 -17.57 -9.59
C TYR A 218 -0.60 -19.07 -9.72
#